data_AF-A0A6A8MC67-F1
#
_entry.id   AF-A0A6A8MC67-F1
#
_cell.length_a   1.000
_cell.length_b   1.000
_cell.length_c   1.000
_cell.angle_alpha   90.00
_cell.angle_beta   90.00
_cell.angle_gamma   90.00
#
_symmetry.space_group_name_H-M   'P 1'
#
loop_
_entity.id
_entity.type
_entity.pdbx_description
1 polymer ?
#
loop_
_entity_poly.entity_id
_entity_poly.type
_entity_poly.pdbx_seq_one_letter_code
_entity_poly.pdbx_strand_id
1 'polypeptide(L)'
;MERIWTNWYLASEEVENDAVVQSAQAAEQLINPDYDHTRQLSDQNLAGVRELNGLLVSYNQLGADQAATLTQEQLVNAENLLAGAAGEWLVDQAVKSVAAAFFHNVILPCKYDRNRPVGDNQIDNLVITSTGIYCIEVKVRKIAGKLFDFNRLGRGIYDQISYHKEALTQVLQPMGISPNFIKTIVVVINRLGNDDFKLKNQEDLQRAGSQVVKLSVLNLFLSNDGFALLNQQQIQAIEQAIQSQRLPDRRTYPANVRFKLTQAHLDKARQISQAVRLGIPLAQNVTYHGRLNDYPLTGLTGKQQNMLWLIVGRLYGFGCGTLQLTRSELRTGAGYGGRDFLRLDQQLSELAEFMQQSKLFQKAKYEDKKLTVSVSKKYSFLFNGCTKDFTCWNYQLLRRISLNNAKTLFRKLLQASAAGCYQVPFEQLREILAVPDSYSNYEVMRNKIKPAVLQLVPFFGNLSYEVVKSGKANKMVGITFTFDKFSPEELLTLRGWHKYSTNISANSHLSLTEQLEAEKILEKNFGDCLK
;
A
#
# COMPACT_ATOMS: atom_id res chain seq x y z
N MET A 1 -14.88 2.25 -7.76
CA MET A 1 -13.70 1.51 -7.22
C MET A 1 -12.58 1.46 -8.24
N GLU A 2 -12.92 1.40 -9.54
CA GLU A 2 -12.03 1.49 -10.70
C GLU A 2 -10.98 2.62 -10.68
N ARG A 3 -11.15 3.72 -9.93
CA ARG A 3 -10.25 4.90 -10.03
C ARG A 3 -9.02 4.89 -9.11
N ILE A 4 -8.97 4.02 -8.09
CA ILE A 4 -7.82 4.04 -7.16
C ILE A 4 -6.59 3.45 -7.86
N TRP A 5 -6.75 2.29 -8.47
CA TRP A 5 -5.63 1.57 -9.09
C TRP A 5 -5.34 1.94 -10.54
N THR A 6 -5.98 2.96 -11.10
CA THR A 6 -5.63 3.48 -12.43
C THR A 6 -4.47 4.46 -12.40
N ASN A 7 -4.11 5.01 -11.23
CA ASN A 7 -3.16 6.13 -11.11
C ASN A 7 -2.08 5.90 -10.05
N TRP A 8 -1.85 4.66 -9.63
CA TRP A 8 -0.84 4.33 -8.61
C TRP A 8 0.60 4.39 -9.14
N TYR A 9 0.78 4.53 -10.45
CA TYR A 9 2.03 4.90 -11.10
C TYR A 9 1.76 5.75 -12.35
N LEU A 10 2.80 6.38 -12.88
CA LEU A 10 2.82 7.05 -14.18
C LEU A 10 3.94 6.44 -15.02
N ALA A 11 3.62 6.01 -16.24
CA ALA A 11 4.59 5.67 -17.28
C ALA A 11 4.54 6.76 -18.35
N SER A 12 5.68 7.36 -18.67
CA SER A 12 5.86 8.34 -19.74
C SER A 12 7.31 8.29 -20.19
N GLU A 13 7.55 8.58 -21.48
CA GLU A 13 8.90 8.73 -22.03
C GLU A 13 9.67 9.91 -21.40
N GLU A 14 9.00 10.76 -20.61
CA GLU A 14 9.59 11.91 -19.91
C GLU A 14 9.95 11.61 -18.44
N VAL A 15 9.73 10.38 -17.93
CA VAL A 15 10.09 10.07 -16.54
C VAL A 15 11.60 9.92 -16.41
N GLU A 16 12.24 10.81 -15.66
CA GLU A 16 13.67 10.79 -15.35
C GLU A 16 14.03 9.68 -14.34
N ASN A 17 15.28 9.18 -14.41
CA ASN A 17 15.78 8.14 -13.51
C ASN A 17 15.62 8.50 -12.01
N ASP A 18 15.96 9.73 -11.63
CA ASP A 18 15.84 10.21 -10.25
C ASP A 18 14.40 10.15 -9.74
N ALA A 19 13.43 10.47 -10.61
CA ALA A 19 12.02 10.37 -10.26
C ALA A 19 11.60 8.91 -10.04
N VAL A 20 12.17 7.95 -10.81
CA VAL A 20 11.96 6.51 -10.57
C VAL A 20 12.52 6.11 -9.21
N VAL A 21 13.80 6.41 -8.95
CA VAL A 21 14.49 6.03 -7.70
C VAL A 21 13.77 6.60 -6.49
N GLN A 22 13.53 7.91 -6.44
CA GLN A 22 12.87 8.58 -5.32
C GLN A 22 11.46 8.04 -5.06
N SER A 23 10.68 7.85 -6.13
CA SER A 23 9.31 7.35 -5.97
C SER A 23 9.25 5.86 -5.61
N ALA A 24 10.19 5.05 -6.09
CA ALA A 24 10.30 3.64 -5.74
C ALA A 24 10.72 3.46 -4.28
N GLN A 25 11.72 4.23 -3.82
CA GLN A 25 12.11 4.28 -2.41
C GLN A 25 10.93 4.66 -1.52
N ALA A 26 10.21 5.73 -1.88
CA ALA A 26 9.04 6.17 -1.13
C ALA A 26 7.92 5.12 -1.11
N ALA A 27 7.70 4.41 -2.22
CA ALA A 27 6.71 3.33 -2.29
C ALA A 27 7.09 2.14 -1.41
N GLU A 28 8.34 1.69 -1.46
CA GLU A 28 8.84 0.60 -0.61
C GLU A 28 8.85 0.98 0.86
N GLN A 29 9.26 2.21 1.22
CA GLN A 29 9.20 2.71 2.60
C GLN A 29 7.76 2.81 3.12
N LEU A 30 6.81 3.16 2.26
CA LEU A 30 5.40 3.18 2.61
C LEU A 30 4.86 1.77 2.89
N ILE A 31 5.31 0.77 2.14
CA ILE A 31 4.94 -0.65 2.34
C ILE A 31 5.66 -1.23 3.56
N ASN A 32 6.93 -0.90 3.72
CA ASN A 32 7.85 -1.45 4.71
C ASN A 32 8.70 -0.31 5.31
N PRO A 33 8.33 0.21 6.49
CA PRO A 33 9.01 1.35 7.12
C PRO A 33 10.52 1.14 7.37
N ASP A 34 10.99 -0.10 7.47
CA ASP A 34 12.40 -0.44 7.68
C ASP A 34 13.20 -0.48 6.36
N TYR A 35 12.62 -0.02 5.24
CA TYR A 35 13.28 -0.04 3.94
C TYR A 35 14.42 0.99 3.83
N ASP A 36 15.65 0.49 3.75
CA ASP A 36 16.90 1.26 3.75
C ASP A 36 17.81 0.93 2.55
N HIS A 37 19.00 1.53 2.51
CA HIS A 37 19.97 1.30 1.42
C HIS A 37 20.49 -0.14 1.33
N THR A 38 20.49 -0.90 2.44
CA THR A 38 20.89 -2.31 2.41
C THR A 38 19.88 -3.16 1.63
N ARG A 39 18.58 -2.88 1.84
CA ARG A 39 17.50 -3.49 1.05
C ARG A 39 17.49 -2.98 -0.38
N GLN A 40 17.78 -1.71 -0.63
CA GLN A 40 17.91 -1.16 -1.99
C GLN A 40 19.00 -1.85 -2.82
N LEU A 41 20.10 -2.25 -2.19
CA LEU A 41 21.18 -2.98 -2.84
C LEU A 41 20.81 -4.44 -3.17
N SER A 42 19.94 -5.03 -2.34
CA SER A 42 19.57 -6.45 -2.43
C SER A 42 18.97 -6.84 -3.79
N ASP A 43 18.90 -8.14 -4.06
CA ASP A 43 18.15 -8.67 -5.21
C ASP A 43 16.62 -8.71 -4.97
N GLN A 44 16.16 -8.17 -3.85
CA GLN A 44 14.75 -8.02 -3.48
C GLN A 44 14.37 -6.56 -3.20
N ASN A 45 15.09 -5.60 -3.80
CA ASN A 45 14.91 -4.17 -3.51
C ASN A 45 13.55 -3.59 -3.91
N LEU A 46 12.73 -4.28 -4.72
CA LEU A 46 11.39 -3.84 -5.10
C LEU A 46 10.32 -4.88 -4.71
N ALA A 47 10.58 -5.66 -3.65
CA ALA A 47 9.74 -6.80 -3.26
C ALA A 47 8.32 -6.40 -2.89
N GLY A 48 8.13 -5.30 -2.14
CA GLY A 48 6.80 -4.85 -1.72
C GLY A 48 5.96 -4.40 -2.91
N VAL A 49 6.55 -3.61 -3.81
CA VAL A 49 5.90 -3.16 -5.04
C VAL A 49 5.60 -4.34 -5.97
N ARG A 50 6.49 -5.34 -6.05
CA ARG A 50 6.23 -6.58 -6.82
C ARG A 50 5.09 -7.39 -6.25
N GLU A 51 5.04 -7.59 -4.93
CA GLU A 51 3.94 -8.29 -4.26
C GLU A 51 2.61 -7.57 -4.55
N LEU A 52 2.60 -6.25 -4.41
CA LEU A 52 1.44 -5.44 -4.72
C LEU A 52 1.01 -5.58 -6.18
N ASN A 53 1.94 -5.46 -7.13
CA ASN A 53 1.64 -5.62 -8.55
C ASN A 53 1.11 -7.03 -8.85
N GLY A 54 1.70 -8.06 -8.25
CA GLY A 54 1.24 -9.45 -8.37
C GLY A 54 -0.18 -9.63 -7.86
N LEU A 55 -0.52 -9.01 -6.72
CA LEU A 55 -1.88 -9.00 -6.20
C LEU A 55 -2.87 -8.36 -7.18
N LEU A 56 -2.50 -7.23 -7.80
CA LEU A 56 -3.33 -6.57 -8.81
C LEU A 56 -3.50 -7.42 -10.08
N VAL A 57 -2.45 -8.13 -10.50
CA VAL A 57 -2.54 -9.11 -11.59
C VAL A 57 -3.52 -10.24 -11.23
N SER A 58 -3.43 -10.82 -10.04
CA SER A 58 -4.37 -11.84 -9.57
C SER A 58 -5.80 -11.30 -9.45
N TYR A 59 -5.97 -10.04 -9.06
CA TYR A 59 -7.28 -9.39 -9.03
C TYR A 59 -7.88 -9.26 -10.42
N ASN A 60 -7.09 -8.83 -11.42
CA ASN A 60 -7.55 -8.70 -12.81
C ASN A 60 -8.00 -10.04 -13.41
N GLN A 61 -7.41 -11.16 -12.97
CA GLN A 61 -7.81 -12.50 -13.39
C GLN A 61 -9.20 -12.92 -12.89
N LEU A 62 -9.75 -12.27 -11.85
CA LEU A 62 -11.12 -12.53 -11.37
C LEU A 62 -12.20 -11.94 -12.31
N GLY A 63 -11.83 -11.12 -13.30
CA GLY A 63 -12.74 -10.59 -14.30
C GLY A 63 -13.75 -9.54 -13.81
N ALA A 64 -13.60 -9.04 -12.57
CA ALA A 64 -14.54 -8.10 -11.97
C ALA A 64 -14.26 -6.63 -12.38
N ASP A 65 -13.01 -6.19 -12.34
CA ASP A 65 -12.53 -4.86 -12.70
C ASP A 65 -11.06 -4.97 -13.18
N GLN A 66 -10.56 -3.99 -13.94
CA GLN A 66 -9.13 -3.90 -14.31
C GLN A 66 -8.41 -2.83 -13.48
N ALA A 67 -7.41 -3.25 -12.70
CA ALA A 67 -6.40 -2.41 -12.09
C ALA A 67 -5.22 -2.22 -13.05
N ALA A 68 -4.59 -1.04 -13.06
CA ALA A 68 -3.36 -0.85 -13.80
C ALA A 68 -2.23 -1.68 -13.15
N THR A 69 -1.41 -2.31 -13.98
CA THR A 69 -0.30 -3.20 -13.54
C THR A 69 0.97 -2.84 -14.29
N LEU A 70 2.09 -2.92 -13.60
CA LEU A 70 3.42 -2.76 -14.18
C LEU A 70 3.81 -3.99 -14.99
N THR A 71 4.51 -3.75 -16.10
CA THR A 71 5.16 -4.81 -16.88
C THR A 71 6.42 -5.33 -16.16
N GLN A 72 6.88 -6.53 -16.55
CA GLN A 72 8.12 -7.06 -16.01
C GLN A 72 9.33 -6.18 -16.34
N GLU A 73 9.34 -5.55 -17.52
CA GLU A 73 10.39 -4.62 -17.95
C GLU A 73 10.44 -3.38 -17.04
N GLN A 74 9.29 -2.77 -16.73
CA GLN A 74 9.19 -1.61 -15.83
C GLN A 74 9.69 -1.95 -14.42
N LEU A 75 9.31 -3.13 -13.91
CA LEU A 75 9.77 -3.59 -12.59
C LEU A 75 11.29 -3.80 -12.56
N VAL A 76 11.84 -4.52 -13.54
CA VAL A 76 13.29 -4.80 -13.62
C VAL A 76 14.08 -3.50 -13.79
N ASN A 77 13.58 -2.56 -14.59
CA ASN A 77 14.23 -1.27 -14.78
C ASN A 77 14.30 -0.48 -13.46
N ALA A 78 13.19 -0.38 -12.72
CA ALA A 78 13.17 0.27 -11.41
C ALA A 78 14.11 -0.42 -10.39
N GLU A 79 14.17 -1.75 -10.37
CA GLU A 79 15.10 -2.51 -9.52
C GLU A 79 16.56 -2.22 -9.84
N ASN A 80 16.90 -2.06 -11.12
CA ASN A 80 18.26 -1.75 -11.55
C ASN A 80 18.66 -0.33 -11.16
N LEU A 81 17.77 0.64 -11.35
CA LEU A 81 17.99 2.03 -10.94
C LEU A 81 18.14 2.16 -9.42
N LEU A 82 17.28 1.49 -8.63
CA LEU A 82 17.40 1.44 -7.16
C LEU A 82 18.74 0.85 -6.71
N ALA A 83 19.16 -0.26 -7.33
CA ALA A 83 20.42 -0.90 -6.98
C ALA A 83 21.62 -0.03 -7.34
N GLY A 84 21.59 0.61 -8.51
CA GLY A 84 22.60 1.58 -8.95
C GLY A 84 22.75 2.71 -7.93
N ALA A 85 21.64 3.40 -7.62
CA ALA A 85 21.61 4.49 -6.64
C ALA A 85 22.12 4.06 -5.24
N ALA A 86 21.79 2.85 -4.78
CA ALA A 86 22.29 2.33 -3.51
C ALA A 86 23.79 2.02 -3.56
N GLY A 87 24.29 1.50 -4.67
CA GLY A 87 25.71 1.29 -4.89
C GLY A 87 26.50 2.60 -4.92
N GLU A 88 25.97 3.61 -5.62
CA GLU A 88 26.56 4.94 -5.64
C GLU A 88 26.60 5.54 -4.23
N TRP A 89 25.49 5.48 -3.48
CA TRP A 89 25.46 5.94 -2.09
C TRP A 89 26.53 5.28 -1.19
N LEU A 90 26.81 3.99 -1.40
CA LEU A 90 27.88 3.28 -0.68
C LEU A 90 29.27 3.80 -1.05
N VAL A 91 29.51 4.08 -2.33
CA VAL A 91 30.73 4.74 -2.79
C VAL A 91 30.85 6.11 -2.16
N ASP A 92 29.78 6.92 -2.13
CA ASP A 92 29.77 8.22 -1.46
C ASP A 92 30.23 8.09 0.00
N GLN A 93 29.70 7.10 0.74
CA GLN A 93 30.09 6.90 2.14
C GLN A 93 31.57 6.53 2.28
N ALA A 94 32.09 5.71 1.37
CA ALA A 94 33.49 5.32 1.39
C ALA A 94 34.39 6.54 1.17
N VAL A 95 34.15 7.30 0.09
CA VAL A 95 35.08 8.34 -0.37
C VAL A 95 35.03 9.63 0.45
N LYS A 96 33.95 9.88 1.21
CA LYS A 96 33.77 11.10 2.02
C LYS A 96 34.95 11.43 2.93
N SER A 97 35.62 10.42 3.49
CA SER A 97 36.73 10.62 4.43
C SER A 97 38.05 11.06 3.79
N VAL A 98 38.17 10.90 2.47
CA VAL A 98 39.43 11.12 1.72
C VAL A 98 39.27 12.18 0.62
N ALA A 99 38.04 12.53 0.27
CA ALA A 99 37.72 13.54 -0.73
C ALA A 99 38.01 14.95 -0.19
N ALA A 100 38.83 15.70 -0.94
CA ALA A 100 38.92 17.15 -0.77
C ALA A 100 37.73 17.86 -1.45
N ALA A 101 37.26 17.31 -2.57
CA ALA A 101 36.02 17.70 -3.24
C ALA A 101 35.30 16.47 -3.79
N PHE A 102 33.97 16.55 -3.88
CA PHE A 102 33.13 15.42 -4.26
C PHE A 102 31.90 15.86 -5.06
N PHE A 103 31.67 15.20 -6.20
CA PHE A 103 30.49 15.40 -7.04
C PHE A 103 29.81 14.06 -7.31
N HIS A 104 28.49 14.04 -7.12
CA HIS A 104 27.63 12.89 -7.42
C HIS A 104 26.83 13.15 -8.70
N ASN A 105 26.74 12.14 -9.56
CA ASN A 105 26.02 12.14 -10.83
C ASN A 105 26.29 13.41 -11.67
N VAL A 106 27.57 13.63 -11.96
CA VAL A 106 28.00 14.79 -12.76
C VAL A 106 27.94 14.44 -14.24
N ILE A 107 27.25 15.28 -15.02
CA ILE A 107 27.20 15.16 -16.47
C ILE A 107 28.02 16.28 -17.07
N LEU A 108 28.98 15.91 -17.90
CA LEU A 108 29.88 16.84 -18.57
C LEU A 108 29.78 16.67 -20.08
N PRO A 109 29.92 17.78 -20.86
CA PRO A 109 30.02 17.68 -22.30
C PRO A 109 31.29 16.89 -22.67
N CYS A 110 31.17 16.00 -23.65
CA CYS A 110 32.28 15.20 -24.13
C CYS A 110 32.25 15.09 -25.65
N LYS A 111 33.32 15.54 -26.29
CA LYS A 111 33.54 15.32 -27.72
C LYS A 111 34.26 13.99 -27.95
N TYR A 112 33.50 12.94 -28.25
CA TYR A 112 34.01 11.57 -28.39
C TYR A 112 34.93 11.35 -29.60
N ASP A 113 34.72 12.07 -30.70
CA ASP A 113 35.62 12.09 -31.86
C ASP A 113 35.53 13.45 -32.58
N ARG A 114 36.41 13.69 -33.56
CA ARG A 114 36.46 14.98 -34.29
C ARG A 114 35.16 15.30 -35.06
N ASN A 115 34.41 14.28 -35.46
CA ASN A 115 33.29 14.34 -36.41
C ASN A 115 31.91 14.12 -35.75
N ARG A 116 31.86 13.73 -34.47
CA ARG A 116 30.63 13.54 -33.70
C ARG A 116 30.21 14.84 -33.02
N PRO A 117 28.89 15.05 -32.86
CA PRO A 117 28.38 16.09 -32.00
C PRO A 117 28.90 15.87 -30.57
N VAL A 118 29.05 16.96 -29.83
CA VAL A 118 29.34 16.90 -28.39
C VAL A 118 28.18 16.14 -27.74
N GLY A 119 28.51 15.03 -27.07
CA GLY A 119 27.54 14.25 -26.31
C GLY A 119 27.69 14.50 -24.83
N ASP A 120 26.78 13.88 -24.07
CA ASP A 120 26.74 14.00 -22.62
C ASP A 120 27.40 12.76 -22.01
N ASN A 121 28.40 12.97 -21.14
CA ASN A 121 29.04 11.91 -20.39
C ASN A 121 28.71 12.06 -18.90
N GLN A 122 27.93 11.13 -18.36
CA GLN A 122 27.68 11.01 -16.93
C GLN A 122 28.86 10.30 -16.26
N ILE A 123 29.32 10.82 -15.12
CA ILE A 123 30.22 10.17 -14.18
C ILE A 123 29.44 10.00 -12.88
N ASP A 124 29.28 8.76 -12.42
CA ASP A 124 28.51 8.45 -11.20
C ASP A 124 29.08 9.21 -10.00
N ASN A 125 30.41 9.15 -9.83
CA ASN A 125 31.12 9.74 -8.70
C ASN A 125 32.42 10.38 -9.17
N LEU A 126 32.59 11.68 -8.97
CA LEU A 126 33.82 12.39 -9.27
C LEU A 126 34.46 12.89 -7.97
N VAL A 127 35.62 12.33 -7.65
CA VAL A 127 36.34 12.58 -6.39
C VAL A 127 37.65 13.30 -6.68
N ILE A 128 37.87 14.41 -5.98
CA ILE A 128 39.14 15.15 -6.03
C ILE A 128 39.82 14.98 -4.69
N THR A 129 41.09 14.62 -4.71
CA THR A 129 41.95 14.49 -3.53
C THR A 129 43.25 15.27 -3.79
N SER A 130 44.12 15.36 -2.78
CA SER A 130 45.47 15.89 -2.99
C SER A 130 46.33 15.05 -3.94
N THR A 131 46.00 13.76 -4.17
CA THR A 131 46.78 12.80 -4.97
C THR A 131 46.24 12.62 -6.39
N GLY A 132 45.11 13.23 -6.75
CA GLY A 132 44.54 13.15 -8.09
C GLY A 132 43.03 13.38 -8.18
N ILE A 133 42.53 13.26 -9.41
CA ILE A 133 41.12 13.39 -9.81
C ILE A 133 40.64 12.01 -10.27
N TYR A 134 39.58 11.50 -9.65
CA TYR A 134 39.11 10.13 -9.82
C TYR A 134 37.68 10.11 -10.36
N CYS A 135 37.50 9.61 -11.59
CA CYS A 135 36.18 9.26 -12.10
C CYS A 135 35.84 7.85 -11.64
N ILE A 136 34.86 7.72 -10.78
CA ILE A 136 34.40 6.46 -10.24
C ILE A 136 33.09 6.08 -10.92
N GLU A 137 33.13 4.92 -11.58
CA GLU A 137 31.97 4.26 -12.18
C GLU A 137 31.52 3.12 -11.28
N VAL A 138 30.23 3.03 -10.99
CA VAL A 138 29.69 2.07 -10.02
C VAL A 138 28.94 0.96 -10.72
N LYS A 139 29.44 -0.27 -10.62
CA LYS A 139 28.80 -1.46 -11.20
C LYS A 139 28.29 -2.38 -10.11
N VAL A 140 26.99 -2.25 -9.84
CA VAL A 140 26.26 -3.14 -8.93
C VAL A 140 25.87 -4.41 -9.67
N ARG A 141 26.32 -5.57 -9.18
CA ARG A 141 26.15 -6.87 -9.85
C ARG A 141 25.78 -7.97 -8.87
N LYS A 142 25.01 -8.95 -9.33
CA LYS A 142 24.79 -10.20 -8.58
C LYS A 142 26.03 -11.08 -8.75
N ILE A 143 26.77 -11.30 -7.67
CA ILE A 143 27.97 -12.13 -7.65
C ILE A 143 27.65 -13.38 -6.83
N ALA A 144 27.45 -14.50 -7.52
CA ALA A 144 27.31 -15.81 -6.90
C ALA A 144 28.70 -16.42 -6.70
N GLY A 145 29.08 -16.68 -5.44
CA GLY A 145 30.39 -17.22 -5.08
C GLY A 145 31.46 -16.14 -4.85
N LYS A 146 32.74 -16.52 -5.00
CA LYS A 146 33.91 -15.68 -4.62
C LYS A 146 34.66 -15.07 -5.80
N LEU A 147 34.07 -15.03 -7.00
CA LEU A 147 34.77 -14.55 -8.21
C LEU A 147 33.85 -13.69 -9.07
N PHE A 148 34.34 -12.51 -9.45
CA PHE A 148 33.75 -11.66 -10.46
C PHE A 148 34.70 -11.54 -11.66
N ASP A 149 34.22 -11.98 -12.82
CA ASP A 149 34.93 -11.84 -14.09
C ASP A 149 34.56 -10.49 -14.72
N PHE A 150 35.56 -9.62 -14.87
CA PHE A 150 35.38 -8.28 -15.41
C PHE A 150 34.79 -8.29 -16.83
N ASN A 151 35.07 -9.32 -17.64
CA ASN A 151 34.53 -9.45 -18.99
C ASN A 151 33.00 -9.49 -19.03
N ARG A 152 32.34 -9.80 -17.91
CA ARG A 152 30.88 -9.76 -17.77
C ARG A 152 30.27 -8.36 -17.87
N LEU A 153 31.08 -7.30 -17.73
CA LEU A 153 30.61 -5.93 -17.93
C LEU A 153 30.48 -5.55 -19.42
N GLY A 154 30.95 -6.40 -20.33
CA GLY A 154 30.90 -6.17 -21.77
C GLY A 154 31.90 -5.13 -22.25
N ARG A 155 31.96 -4.87 -23.56
CA ARG A 155 32.94 -3.93 -24.15
C ARG A 155 32.63 -2.46 -23.86
N GLY A 156 31.35 -2.12 -23.69
CA GLY A 156 30.93 -0.73 -23.49
C GLY A 156 31.50 -0.06 -22.23
N ILE A 157 31.93 -0.83 -21.23
CA ILE A 157 32.60 -0.28 -20.04
C ILE A 157 33.92 0.40 -20.37
N TYR A 158 34.65 -0.09 -21.38
CA TYR A 158 35.92 0.49 -21.80
C TYR A 158 35.71 1.84 -22.49
N ASP A 159 34.65 1.96 -23.29
CA ASP A 159 34.26 3.23 -23.89
C ASP A 159 33.83 4.21 -22.80
N GLN A 160 32.99 3.77 -21.87
CA GLN A 160 32.49 4.59 -20.76
C GLN A 160 33.62 5.21 -19.93
N ILE A 161 34.59 4.42 -19.46
CA ILE A 161 35.72 4.96 -18.69
C ILE A 161 36.62 5.88 -19.53
N SER A 162 36.79 5.59 -20.83
CA SER A 162 37.61 6.43 -21.71
C SER A 162 36.94 7.80 -21.89
N TYR A 163 35.63 7.80 -22.03
CA TYR A 163 34.80 8.99 -22.16
C TYR A 163 34.78 9.84 -20.88
N HIS A 164 34.78 9.24 -19.70
CA HIS A 164 34.91 9.99 -18.45
C HIS A 164 36.22 10.78 -18.37
N LYS A 165 37.32 10.13 -18.76
CA LYS A 165 38.64 10.76 -18.77
C LYS A 165 38.71 11.88 -19.81
N GLU A 166 38.16 11.65 -20.99
CA GLU A 166 38.12 12.63 -22.08
C GLU A 166 37.27 13.86 -21.71
N ALA A 167 36.06 13.65 -21.17
CA ALA A 167 35.18 14.74 -20.72
C ALA A 167 35.88 15.66 -19.71
N LEU A 168 36.51 15.08 -18.68
CA LEU A 168 37.26 15.87 -17.70
C LEU A 168 38.50 16.52 -18.30
N THR A 169 39.20 15.85 -19.21
CA THR A 169 40.36 16.44 -19.89
C THR A 169 39.95 17.70 -20.63
N GLN A 170 38.81 17.67 -21.34
CA GLN A 170 38.27 18.84 -22.06
C GLN A 170 37.89 19.98 -21.10
N VAL A 171 37.23 19.67 -19.98
CA VAL A 171 36.84 20.66 -18.97
C VAL A 171 38.07 21.32 -18.32
N LEU A 172 39.12 20.55 -18.06
CA LEU A 172 40.28 20.99 -17.27
C LEU A 172 41.48 21.45 -18.13
N GLN A 173 41.44 21.23 -19.46
CA GLN A 173 42.49 21.67 -20.39
C GLN A 173 42.85 23.17 -20.23
N PRO A 174 41.89 24.11 -20.10
CA PRO A 174 42.20 25.53 -19.95
C PRO A 174 43.01 25.86 -18.69
N MET A 175 42.99 24.96 -17.70
CA MET A 175 43.65 25.14 -16.41
C MET A 175 45.08 24.56 -16.39
N GLY A 176 45.54 23.95 -17.49
CA GLY A 176 46.86 23.33 -17.57
C GLY A 176 47.03 22.06 -16.73
N ILE A 177 45.92 21.42 -16.31
CA ILE A 177 45.95 20.18 -15.53
C ILE A 177 46.31 19.03 -16.47
N SER A 178 47.35 18.27 -16.10
CA SER A 178 47.77 17.10 -16.89
C SER A 178 46.70 16.00 -16.87
N PRO A 179 46.36 15.39 -18.03
CA PRO A 179 45.46 14.24 -18.08
C PRO A 179 45.92 13.02 -17.27
N ASN A 180 47.21 12.97 -16.88
CA ASN A 180 47.76 11.92 -16.03
C ASN A 180 47.25 11.99 -14.58
N PHE A 181 46.71 13.13 -14.15
CA PHE A 181 46.07 13.27 -12.84
C PHE A 181 44.63 12.74 -12.83
N ILE A 182 44.05 12.45 -14.01
CA ILE A 182 42.70 11.91 -14.15
C ILE A 182 42.80 10.38 -14.24
N LYS A 183 42.30 9.72 -13.20
CA LYS A 183 42.22 8.26 -13.10
C LYS A 183 40.77 7.82 -13.15
N THR A 184 40.53 6.65 -13.72
CA THR A 184 39.19 6.05 -13.75
C THR A 184 39.18 4.76 -12.95
N ILE A 185 38.17 4.61 -12.11
CA ILE A 185 38.00 3.47 -11.22
C ILE A 185 36.60 2.89 -11.47
N VAL A 186 36.52 1.60 -11.74
CA VAL A 186 35.25 0.86 -11.73
C VAL A 186 35.12 0.17 -10.38
N VAL A 187 34.17 0.60 -9.57
CA VAL A 187 33.84 -0.05 -8.30
C VAL A 187 32.78 -1.11 -8.55
N VAL A 188 33.12 -2.36 -8.29
CA VAL A 188 32.16 -3.47 -8.37
C VAL A 188 31.59 -3.71 -6.98
N ILE A 189 30.25 -3.69 -6.88
CA ILE A 189 29.53 -3.93 -5.62
C ILE A 189 28.62 -5.14 -5.80
N ASN A 190 28.69 -6.08 -4.85
CA ASN A 190 27.81 -7.25 -4.86
C ASN A 190 26.42 -6.88 -4.32
N ARG A 191 25.36 -7.19 -5.09
CA ARG A 191 23.97 -7.07 -4.65
C ARG A 191 23.64 -7.92 -3.42
N LEU A 192 24.40 -8.98 -3.17
CA LEU A 192 24.22 -9.82 -1.98
C LEU A 192 24.90 -9.27 -0.72
N GLY A 193 25.45 -8.05 -0.78
CA GLY A 193 26.02 -7.32 0.36
C GLY A 193 27.38 -7.82 0.86
N ASN A 194 27.89 -8.96 0.37
CA ASN A 194 29.24 -9.42 0.70
C ASN A 194 30.30 -8.79 -0.23
N ASP A 195 31.44 -8.42 0.35
CA ASP A 195 32.60 -7.93 -0.40
C ASP A 195 33.73 -8.99 -0.51
N ASP A 196 33.43 -10.24 -0.11
CA ASP A 196 34.35 -11.39 -0.16
C ASP A 196 34.33 -12.06 -1.54
N PHE A 197 34.81 -11.33 -2.55
CA PHE A 197 35.08 -11.87 -3.88
C PHE A 197 36.44 -11.40 -4.41
N LYS A 198 36.91 -12.08 -5.46
CA LYS A 198 38.11 -11.74 -6.23
C LYS A 198 37.71 -11.22 -7.62
N LEU A 199 38.52 -10.31 -8.15
CA LEU A 199 38.37 -9.77 -9.50
C LEU A 199 39.30 -10.54 -10.47
N LYS A 200 38.81 -10.81 -11.68
CA LYS A 200 39.57 -11.49 -12.75
C LYS A 200 39.49 -10.69 -14.05
N ASN A 201 40.50 -10.83 -14.92
CA ASN A 201 40.57 -10.27 -16.28
C ASN A 201 40.52 -8.74 -16.34
N GLN A 202 41.31 -8.07 -15.49
CA GLN A 202 41.41 -6.60 -15.44
C GLN A 202 42.78 -6.05 -15.88
N GLU A 203 43.67 -6.91 -16.35
CA GLU A 203 45.07 -6.56 -16.69
C GLU A 203 45.17 -5.48 -17.78
N ASP A 204 44.30 -5.56 -18.79
CA ASP A 204 44.29 -4.60 -19.89
C ASP A 204 43.87 -3.20 -19.42
N LEU A 205 42.94 -3.09 -18.46
CA LEU A 205 42.57 -1.81 -17.84
C LEU A 205 43.71 -1.21 -17.03
N GLN A 206 44.41 -2.05 -16.26
CA GLN A 206 45.54 -1.59 -15.46
C GLN A 206 46.64 -1.01 -16.35
N ARG A 207 46.89 -1.61 -17.52
CA ARG A 207 47.81 -1.04 -18.52
C ARG A 207 47.33 0.29 -19.09
N ALA A 208 46.02 0.50 -19.19
CA ALA A 208 45.40 1.76 -19.63
C ALA A 208 45.28 2.83 -18.51
N GLY A 209 45.83 2.59 -17.32
CA GLY A 209 45.78 3.51 -16.19
C GLY A 209 44.41 3.59 -15.49
N SER A 210 43.55 2.61 -15.73
CA SER A 210 42.25 2.44 -15.09
C SER A 210 42.29 1.26 -14.13
N GLN A 211 41.43 1.23 -13.11
CA GLN A 211 41.40 0.11 -12.16
C GLN A 211 40.00 -0.38 -11.88
N VAL A 212 39.88 -1.68 -11.59
CA VAL A 212 38.65 -2.27 -11.10
C VAL A 212 38.88 -2.66 -9.65
N VAL A 213 38.02 -2.17 -8.77
CA VAL A 213 38.19 -2.36 -7.33
C VAL A 213 36.90 -2.81 -6.69
N LYS A 214 37.05 -3.37 -5.49
CA LYS A 214 35.93 -3.64 -4.59
C LYS A 214 35.68 -2.42 -3.72
N LEU A 215 34.51 -2.36 -3.12
CA LEU A 215 34.17 -1.25 -2.22
C LEU A 215 35.13 -1.16 -1.02
N SER A 216 35.49 -2.29 -0.40
CA SER A 216 36.35 -2.29 0.80
C SER A 216 37.76 -1.74 0.61
N VAL A 217 38.27 -1.74 -0.62
CA VAL A 217 39.63 -1.28 -0.93
C VAL A 217 39.66 0.12 -1.55
N LEU A 218 38.50 0.69 -1.88
CA LEU A 218 38.40 1.97 -2.58
C LEU A 218 39.16 3.09 -1.84
N ASN A 219 38.94 3.21 -0.52
CA ASN A 219 39.60 4.25 0.27
C ASN A 219 41.12 4.11 0.27
N LEU A 220 41.64 2.88 0.29
CA LEU A 220 43.08 2.64 0.22
C LEU A 220 43.65 3.13 -1.12
N PHE A 221 42.93 2.93 -2.22
CA PHE A 221 43.35 3.41 -3.54
C PHE A 221 43.33 4.93 -3.66
N LEU A 222 42.35 5.59 -3.05
CA LEU A 222 42.25 7.04 -3.04
C LEU A 222 43.27 7.70 -2.09
N SER A 223 43.62 7.01 -1.00
CA SER A 223 44.55 7.50 0.03
C SER A 223 46.02 7.25 -0.28
N ASN A 224 46.34 6.47 -1.32
CA ASN A 224 47.67 5.86 -1.43
C ASN A 224 48.81 6.90 -1.60
N ASP A 225 49.85 6.70 -0.79
CA ASP A 225 50.93 7.62 -0.41
C ASP A 225 51.83 8.08 -1.56
N GLY A 226 51.54 9.23 -2.14
CA GLY A 226 52.45 9.98 -2.99
C GLY A 226 52.26 11.47 -2.75
N PHE A 227 53.35 12.24 -2.77
CA PHE A 227 53.40 13.70 -2.62
C PHE A 227 52.12 14.40 -3.12
N ALA A 228 51.58 15.34 -2.34
CA ALA A 228 50.41 16.14 -2.75
C ALA A 228 50.65 16.76 -4.13
N LEU A 229 49.90 16.30 -5.13
CA LEU A 229 50.00 16.72 -6.52
C LEU A 229 49.12 17.95 -6.80
N LEU A 230 48.03 18.10 -6.05
CA LEU A 230 47.08 19.21 -6.17
C LEU A 230 47.03 19.99 -4.85
N ASN A 231 47.21 21.31 -4.95
CA ASN A 231 47.05 22.21 -3.82
C ASN A 231 45.59 22.70 -3.68
N GLN A 232 45.28 23.35 -2.57
CA GLN A 232 43.91 23.79 -2.25
C GLN A 232 43.33 24.78 -3.28
N GLN A 233 44.14 25.69 -3.84
CA GLN A 233 43.69 26.64 -4.85
C GLN A 233 43.35 25.93 -6.17
N GLN A 234 44.16 24.96 -6.58
CA GLN A 234 43.88 24.13 -7.75
C GLN A 234 42.59 23.33 -7.56
N ILE A 235 42.39 22.74 -6.39
CA ILE A 235 41.16 21.99 -6.07
C ILE A 235 39.93 22.90 -6.18
N GLN A 236 39.95 24.08 -5.58
CA GLN A 236 38.86 25.05 -5.68
C GLN A 236 38.58 25.49 -7.12
N ALA A 237 39.63 25.72 -7.92
CA ALA A 237 39.47 26.09 -9.32
C ALA A 237 38.85 24.93 -10.14
N ILE A 238 39.23 23.68 -9.85
CA ILE A 238 38.67 22.49 -10.50
C ILE A 238 37.18 22.37 -10.17
N GLU A 239 36.83 22.55 -8.90
CA GLU A 239 35.43 22.52 -8.46
C GLU A 239 34.58 23.54 -9.21
N GLN A 240 35.05 24.77 -9.31
CA GLN A 240 34.36 25.84 -10.05
C GLN A 240 34.20 25.50 -11.54
N ALA A 241 35.26 24.97 -12.17
CA ALA A 241 35.21 24.56 -13.58
C ALA A 241 34.16 23.47 -13.81
N ILE A 242 34.15 22.42 -12.97
CA ILE A 242 33.16 21.34 -13.04
C ILE A 242 31.74 21.88 -12.84
N GLN A 243 31.52 22.72 -11.82
CA GLN A 243 30.21 23.30 -11.54
C GLN A 243 29.69 24.14 -12.71
N SER A 244 30.58 24.93 -13.35
CA SER A 244 30.20 25.82 -14.45
C SER A 244 29.83 25.09 -15.74
N GLN A 245 30.35 23.87 -15.96
CA GLN A 245 30.12 23.08 -17.18
C GLN A 245 29.17 21.90 -16.98
N ARG A 246 28.63 21.72 -15.77
CA ARG A 246 27.71 20.62 -15.46
C ARG A 246 26.41 20.78 -16.25
N LEU A 247 26.00 19.69 -16.90
CA LEU A 247 24.73 19.59 -17.62
C LEU A 247 23.64 18.95 -16.72
N PRO A 248 22.35 19.26 -16.95
CA PRO A 248 21.26 18.57 -16.25
C PRO A 248 21.11 17.12 -16.73
N ASP A 249 20.75 16.20 -15.82
CA ASP A 249 20.36 14.85 -16.23
C ASP A 249 18.96 14.87 -16.82
N ARG A 250 18.84 14.44 -18.07
CA ARG A 250 17.57 14.35 -18.80
C ARG A 250 17.34 12.95 -19.33
N ARG A 251 18.03 11.94 -18.78
CA ARG A 251 17.92 10.58 -19.27
C ARG A 251 16.60 9.98 -18.81
N THR A 252 15.88 9.51 -19.80
CA THR A 252 14.62 8.82 -19.65
C THR A 252 14.67 7.52 -20.44
N TYR A 253 13.92 6.52 -19.98
CA TYR A 253 13.76 5.25 -20.68
C TYR A 253 12.27 4.94 -20.82
N PRO A 254 11.84 4.25 -21.89
CA PRO A 254 10.44 3.85 -22.06
C PRO A 254 9.88 3.05 -20.87
N ALA A 255 10.75 2.32 -20.17
CA ALA A 255 10.41 1.53 -18.99
C ALA A 255 10.44 2.33 -17.67
N ASN A 256 10.76 3.63 -17.68
CA ASN A 256 10.76 4.45 -16.47
C ASN A 256 9.33 4.66 -15.97
N VAL A 257 9.15 4.49 -14.66
CA VAL A 257 7.87 4.65 -13.98
C VAL A 257 8.03 5.50 -12.72
N ARG A 258 7.11 6.45 -12.55
CA ARG A 258 7.01 7.22 -11.31
C ARG A 258 5.89 6.65 -10.46
N PHE A 259 6.23 6.06 -9.32
CA PHE A 259 5.26 5.53 -8.36
C PHE A 259 4.48 6.66 -7.68
N LYS A 260 3.18 6.45 -7.49
CA LYS A 260 2.24 7.37 -6.83
C LYS A 260 1.45 6.63 -5.75
N LEU A 261 2.12 5.69 -5.09
CA LEU A 261 1.53 4.89 -4.02
C LEU A 261 1.20 5.79 -2.81
N THR A 262 0.07 5.51 -2.16
CA THR A 262 -0.40 6.25 -0.99
C THR A 262 -1.02 5.27 0.00
N GLN A 263 -1.23 5.70 1.25
CA GLN A 263 -1.87 4.85 2.26
C GLN A 263 -3.24 4.33 1.80
N ALA A 264 -3.99 5.14 1.05
CA ALA A 264 -5.29 4.75 0.48
C ALA A 264 -5.18 3.55 -0.49
N HIS A 265 -4.09 3.49 -1.27
CA HIS A 265 -3.79 2.33 -2.10
C HIS A 265 -3.54 1.09 -1.23
N LEU A 266 -2.69 1.19 -0.20
CA LEU A 266 -2.40 0.06 0.69
C LEU A 266 -3.62 -0.46 1.44
N ASP A 267 -4.46 0.43 1.95
CA ASP A 267 -5.74 0.05 2.55
C ASP A 267 -6.56 -0.78 1.56
N LYS A 268 -6.69 -0.29 0.32
CA LYS A 268 -7.43 -0.97 -0.74
C LYS A 268 -6.81 -2.30 -1.13
N ALA A 269 -5.49 -2.39 -1.15
CA ALA A 269 -4.74 -3.61 -1.46
C ALA A 269 -5.10 -4.71 -0.45
N ARG A 270 -5.26 -4.39 0.84
CA ARG A 270 -5.72 -5.36 1.84
C ARG A 270 -7.09 -5.94 1.50
N GLN A 271 -8.05 -5.09 1.10
CA GLN A 271 -9.39 -5.56 0.73
C GLN A 271 -9.36 -6.41 -0.55
N ILE A 272 -8.49 -6.05 -1.51
CA ILE A 272 -8.25 -6.84 -2.72
C ILE A 272 -7.61 -8.18 -2.38
N SER A 273 -6.62 -8.22 -1.49
CA SER A 273 -5.99 -9.45 -1.00
C SER A 273 -7.02 -10.39 -0.38
N GLN A 274 -7.90 -9.88 0.49
CA GLN A 274 -9.01 -10.67 1.03
C GLN A 274 -9.96 -11.17 -0.07
N ALA A 275 -10.30 -10.33 -1.05
CA ALA A 275 -11.18 -10.67 -2.16
C ALA A 275 -10.59 -11.77 -3.06
N VAL A 276 -9.31 -11.65 -3.42
CA VAL A 276 -8.55 -12.64 -4.21
C VAL A 276 -8.44 -13.94 -3.46
N ARG A 277 -7.98 -13.90 -2.20
CA ARG A 277 -7.79 -15.10 -1.37
C ARG A 277 -9.08 -15.89 -1.17
N LEU A 278 -10.22 -15.21 -1.04
CA LEU A 278 -11.51 -15.84 -0.73
C LEU A 278 -12.42 -16.02 -1.96
N GLY A 279 -12.03 -15.48 -3.12
CA GLY A 279 -12.83 -15.51 -4.34
C GLY A 279 -14.17 -14.77 -4.21
N ILE A 280 -14.19 -13.63 -3.52
CA ILE A 280 -15.41 -12.83 -3.31
C ILE A 280 -15.33 -11.49 -4.06
N PRO A 281 -16.45 -10.96 -4.59
CA PRO A 281 -16.44 -9.64 -5.20
C PRO A 281 -16.08 -8.55 -4.19
N LEU A 282 -15.19 -7.63 -4.57
CA LEU A 282 -14.74 -6.52 -3.72
C LEU A 282 -15.92 -5.66 -3.23
N ALA A 283 -16.94 -5.52 -4.08
CA ALA A 283 -18.22 -4.90 -3.81
C ALA A 283 -18.96 -5.45 -2.56
N GLN A 284 -18.67 -6.70 -2.20
CA GLN A 284 -19.29 -7.39 -1.07
C GLN A 284 -18.42 -7.33 0.19
N ASN A 285 -17.15 -6.94 0.12
CA ASN A 285 -16.33 -6.81 1.31
C ASN A 285 -16.61 -5.45 1.97
N VAL A 286 -17.28 -5.43 3.13
CA VAL A 286 -17.44 -4.21 3.91
C VAL A 286 -16.38 -4.20 5.00
N THR A 287 -15.44 -3.27 4.90
CA THR A 287 -14.33 -3.08 5.85
C THR A 287 -14.40 -1.69 6.47
N TYR A 288 -14.28 -1.58 7.79
CA TYR A 288 -14.28 -0.32 8.54
C TYR A 288 -13.75 -0.48 9.97
N HIS A 289 -13.48 0.62 10.66
CA HIS A 289 -13.02 0.64 12.05
C HIS A 289 -14.17 0.33 13.04
N GLY A 290 -13.97 -0.60 13.99
CA GLY A 290 -15.00 -1.10 14.90
C GLY A 290 -15.79 -0.03 15.68
N ARG A 291 -15.17 1.10 16.05
CA ARG A 291 -15.85 2.28 16.64
C ARG A 291 -17.05 2.80 15.84
N LEU A 292 -17.11 2.57 14.52
CA LEU A 292 -18.29 2.94 13.72
C LEU A 292 -19.54 2.14 14.17
N ASN A 293 -19.35 1.03 14.90
CA ASN A 293 -20.45 0.25 15.45
C ASN A 293 -21.17 0.90 16.62
N ASP A 294 -20.54 1.88 17.25
CA ASP A 294 -21.13 2.64 18.36
C ASP A 294 -22.01 3.78 17.86
N TYR A 295 -22.04 4.05 16.55
CA TYR A 295 -22.86 5.11 15.98
C TYR A 295 -24.34 4.67 15.86
N PRO A 296 -25.28 5.32 16.56
CA PRO A 296 -26.70 4.97 16.49
C PRO A 296 -27.29 5.27 15.10
N LEU A 297 -28.04 4.32 14.56
CA LEU A 297 -28.70 4.45 13.24
C LEU A 297 -30.17 4.85 13.38
N THR A 298 -30.47 5.68 14.38
CA THR A 298 -31.82 6.12 14.72
C THR A 298 -32.50 6.80 13.53
N GLY A 299 -33.75 6.43 13.27
CA GLY A 299 -34.54 6.96 12.14
C GLY A 299 -34.28 6.27 10.80
N LEU A 300 -33.19 5.52 10.62
CA LEU A 300 -32.94 4.81 9.37
C LEU A 300 -33.75 3.53 9.24
N THR A 301 -34.42 3.37 8.10
CA THR A 301 -35.06 2.11 7.70
C THR A 301 -34.01 1.04 7.36
N GLY A 302 -34.38 -0.25 7.40
CA GLY A 302 -33.44 -1.33 7.06
C GLY A 302 -32.83 -1.22 5.64
N LYS A 303 -33.59 -0.63 4.70
CA LYS A 303 -33.10 -0.34 3.34
C LYS A 303 -32.06 0.78 3.34
N GLN A 304 -32.27 1.84 4.12
CA GLN A 304 -31.29 2.92 4.28
C GLN A 304 -30.04 2.44 5.02
N GLN A 305 -30.18 1.57 6.03
CA GLN A 305 -29.01 0.95 6.67
C GLN A 305 -28.20 0.10 5.70
N ASN A 306 -28.87 -0.70 4.84
CA ASN A 306 -28.21 -1.45 3.77
C ASN A 306 -27.38 -0.50 2.87
N MET A 307 -28.00 0.58 2.37
CA MET A 307 -27.31 1.57 1.55
C MET A 307 -26.14 2.25 2.29
N LEU A 308 -26.31 2.62 3.57
CA LEU A 308 -25.26 3.20 4.40
C LEU A 308 -24.04 2.27 4.47
N TRP A 309 -24.24 0.99 4.81
CA TRP A 309 -23.12 0.05 4.95
C TRP A 309 -22.47 -0.32 3.61
N LEU A 310 -23.24 -0.30 2.52
CA LEU A 310 -22.66 -0.36 1.18
C LEU A 310 -21.74 0.83 0.93
N ILE A 311 -22.19 2.06 1.22
CA ILE A 311 -21.39 3.28 1.06
C ILE A 311 -20.14 3.22 1.94
N VAL A 312 -20.25 2.82 3.21
CA VAL A 312 -19.11 2.63 4.13
C VAL A 312 -18.06 1.69 3.51
N GLY A 313 -18.48 0.53 3.00
CA GLY A 313 -17.56 -0.40 2.33
C GLY A 313 -16.90 0.16 1.06
N ARG A 314 -17.58 1.07 0.36
CA ARG A 314 -17.03 1.77 -0.83
C ARG A 314 -16.09 2.92 -0.47
N LEU A 315 -16.26 3.53 0.69
CA LEU A 315 -15.39 4.57 1.22
C LEU A 315 -14.07 4.03 1.80
N TYR A 316 -13.98 2.72 2.04
CA TYR A 316 -12.74 2.10 2.47
C TYR A 316 -11.64 2.20 1.40
N GLY A 317 -10.51 2.78 1.79
CA GLY A 317 -9.38 3.11 0.91
C GLY A 317 -9.63 4.33 0.02
N PHE A 318 -10.67 5.14 0.28
CA PHE A 318 -10.93 6.38 -0.46
C PHE A 318 -10.31 7.63 0.19
N GLY A 319 -9.70 7.47 1.38
CA GLY A 319 -9.15 8.58 2.15
C GLY A 319 -10.22 9.64 2.45
N CYS A 320 -9.90 10.91 2.15
CA CYS A 320 -10.85 12.03 2.18
C CYS A 320 -11.38 12.40 0.79
N GLY A 321 -11.19 11.52 -0.20
CA GLY A 321 -11.69 11.72 -1.57
C GLY A 321 -13.22 11.78 -1.63
N THR A 322 -13.72 12.24 -2.78
CA THR A 322 -15.16 12.29 -3.04
C THR A 322 -15.62 11.05 -3.80
N LEU A 323 -16.44 10.24 -3.15
CA LEU A 323 -17.15 9.11 -3.76
C LEU A 323 -18.44 9.61 -4.41
N GLN A 324 -18.70 9.19 -5.64
CA GLN A 324 -19.98 9.38 -6.31
C GLN A 324 -20.57 8.02 -6.65
N LEU A 325 -21.84 7.81 -6.29
CA LEU A 325 -22.61 6.61 -6.62
C LEU A 325 -23.93 7.03 -7.25
N THR A 326 -24.27 6.43 -8.39
CA THR A 326 -25.56 6.62 -9.04
C THR A 326 -26.67 5.92 -8.26
N ARG A 327 -27.91 6.37 -8.46
CA ARG A 327 -29.12 5.69 -7.97
C ARG A 327 -29.15 4.21 -8.38
N SER A 328 -28.70 3.90 -9.60
CA SER A 328 -28.67 2.52 -10.11
C SER A 328 -27.69 1.65 -9.32
N GLU A 329 -26.48 2.15 -9.08
CA GLU A 329 -25.46 1.44 -8.28
C GLU A 329 -25.93 1.21 -6.84
N LEU A 330 -26.53 2.22 -6.20
CA LEU A 330 -27.07 2.09 -4.85
C LEU A 330 -28.25 1.12 -4.79
N ARG A 331 -29.17 1.19 -5.75
CA ARG A 331 -30.32 0.28 -5.86
C ARG A 331 -29.86 -1.17 -6.00
N THR A 332 -29.02 -1.45 -7.00
CA THR A 332 -28.53 -2.79 -7.31
C THR A 332 -27.65 -3.32 -6.19
N GLY A 333 -26.69 -2.51 -5.74
CA GLY A 333 -25.77 -2.86 -4.66
C GLY A 333 -26.51 -3.15 -3.36
N ALA A 334 -27.52 -2.35 -3.00
CA ALA A 334 -28.28 -2.55 -1.77
C ALA A 334 -29.37 -3.62 -1.85
N GLY A 335 -29.61 -4.20 -3.02
CA GLY A 335 -30.68 -5.18 -3.24
C GLY A 335 -32.08 -4.58 -3.16
N TYR A 336 -32.26 -3.32 -3.58
CA TYR A 336 -33.56 -2.67 -3.60
C TYR A 336 -34.40 -3.12 -4.80
N GLY A 337 -35.37 -4.01 -4.56
CA GLY A 337 -36.26 -4.55 -5.59
C GLY A 337 -37.46 -3.67 -5.96
N GLY A 338 -37.72 -2.58 -5.24
CA GLY A 338 -38.90 -1.73 -5.45
C GLY A 338 -38.91 -1.05 -6.82
N ARG A 339 -40.06 -0.96 -7.48
CA ARG A 339 -40.21 -0.26 -8.77
C ARG A 339 -40.52 1.24 -8.63
N ASP A 340 -40.87 1.69 -7.43
CA ASP A 340 -41.10 3.09 -7.11
C ASP A 340 -39.75 3.82 -6.94
N PHE A 341 -39.39 4.55 -7.99
CA PHE A 341 -38.16 5.33 -8.04
C PHE A 341 -38.28 6.67 -7.30
N LEU A 342 -39.48 7.26 -7.22
CA LEU A 342 -39.68 8.50 -6.46
C LEU A 342 -39.45 8.26 -4.97
N ARG A 343 -39.99 7.16 -4.45
CA ARG A 343 -39.73 6.73 -3.07
C ARG A 343 -38.26 6.38 -2.84
N LEU A 344 -37.59 5.75 -3.80
CA LEU A 344 -36.16 5.50 -3.69
C LEU A 344 -35.36 6.80 -3.62
N ASP A 345 -35.70 7.77 -4.48
CA ASP A 345 -35.06 9.08 -4.51
C ASP A 345 -35.26 9.81 -3.16
N GLN A 346 -36.46 9.77 -2.59
CA GLN A 346 -36.74 10.29 -1.25
C GLN A 346 -35.89 9.59 -0.17
N GLN A 347 -35.83 8.25 -0.18
CA GLN A 347 -35.04 7.50 0.80
C GLN A 347 -33.54 7.81 0.73
N LEU A 348 -33.03 8.10 -0.46
CA LEU A 348 -31.65 8.50 -0.68
C LEU A 348 -31.37 9.93 -0.20
N SER A 349 -32.32 10.85 -0.39
CA SER A 349 -32.24 12.20 0.19
C SER A 349 -32.21 12.16 1.72
N GLU A 350 -33.14 11.44 2.34
CA GLU A 350 -33.19 11.26 3.81
C GLU A 350 -31.90 10.62 4.35
N LEU A 351 -31.34 9.63 3.63
CA LEU A 351 -30.06 9.04 4.00
C LEU A 351 -28.91 10.04 3.89
N ALA A 352 -28.88 10.86 2.84
CA ALA A 352 -27.86 11.89 2.66
C ALA A 352 -27.93 12.93 3.79
N GLU A 353 -29.13 13.36 4.18
CA GLU A 353 -29.35 14.26 5.32
C GLU A 353 -28.85 13.66 6.63
N PHE A 354 -29.21 12.39 6.92
CA PHE A 354 -28.72 11.67 8.09
C PHE A 354 -27.18 11.61 8.11
N MET A 355 -26.56 11.28 6.98
CA MET A 355 -25.10 11.24 6.86
C MET A 355 -24.51 12.63 7.10
N GLN A 356 -25.07 13.69 6.52
CA GLN A 356 -24.58 15.04 6.74
C GLN A 356 -24.69 15.47 8.22
N GLN A 357 -25.80 15.13 8.89
CA GLN A 357 -26.04 15.44 10.31
C GLN A 357 -25.09 14.69 11.25
N SER A 358 -24.59 13.51 10.86
CA SER A 358 -23.69 12.69 11.69
C SER A 358 -22.34 13.33 12.00
N LYS A 359 -21.93 14.35 11.23
CA LYS A 359 -20.59 14.96 11.23
C LYS A 359 -19.45 14.01 10.83
N LEU A 360 -19.71 12.71 10.64
CA LEU A 360 -18.75 11.74 10.11
C LEU A 360 -18.38 12.05 8.65
N PHE A 361 -19.32 12.64 7.92
CA PHE A 361 -19.17 13.01 6.52
C PHE A 361 -19.04 14.53 6.40
N GLN A 362 -18.08 14.98 5.58
CA GLN A 362 -17.92 16.38 5.24
C GLN A 362 -18.98 16.79 4.23
N LYS A 363 -19.25 15.91 3.26
CA LYS A 363 -20.27 16.07 2.23
C LYS A 363 -21.08 14.78 2.12
N ALA A 364 -22.40 14.89 2.15
CA ALA A 364 -23.35 13.86 1.77
C ALA A 364 -24.54 14.54 1.11
N LYS A 365 -24.66 14.41 -0.22
CA LYS A 365 -25.69 15.11 -1.01
C LYS A 365 -26.23 14.21 -2.09
N TYR A 366 -27.56 14.10 -2.19
CA TYR A 366 -28.24 13.38 -3.26
C TYR A 366 -28.91 14.34 -4.23
N GLU A 367 -28.39 14.43 -5.45
CA GLU A 367 -28.90 15.30 -6.52
C GLU A 367 -28.67 14.63 -7.87
N ASP A 368 -29.51 14.94 -8.87
CA ASP A 368 -29.36 14.43 -10.24
C ASP A 368 -29.16 12.91 -10.31
N LYS A 369 -29.88 12.18 -9.44
CA LYS A 369 -29.81 10.71 -9.31
C LYS A 369 -28.42 10.19 -8.93
N LYS A 370 -27.62 11.00 -8.24
CA LYS A 370 -26.27 10.68 -7.76
C LYS A 370 -26.11 11.09 -6.29
N LEU A 371 -25.60 10.18 -5.49
CA LEU A 371 -25.15 10.45 -4.13
C LEU A 371 -23.66 10.78 -4.15
N THR A 372 -23.31 11.98 -3.70
CA THR A 372 -21.92 12.42 -3.53
C THR A 372 -21.57 12.42 -2.05
N VAL A 373 -20.52 11.67 -1.68
CA VAL A 373 -20.10 11.46 -0.30
C VAL A 373 -18.60 11.71 -0.13
N SER A 374 -18.20 12.43 0.90
CA SER A 374 -16.80 12.48 1.38
C SER A 374 -16.75 12.41 2.90
N VAL A 375 -15.74 11.71 3.41
CA VAL A 375 -15.52 11.56 4.86
C VAL A 375 -14.85 12.81 5.41
N SER A 376 -15.27 13.23 6.61
CA SER A 376 -14.61 14.31 7.34
C SER A 376 -13.17 13.94 7.70
N LYS A 377 -12.20 14.83 7.46
CA LYS A 377 -10.78 14.62 7.80
C LYS A 377 -10.58 14.16 9.26
N LYS A 378 -11.37 14.70 10.20
CA LYS A 378 -11.36 14.30 11.63
C LYS A 378 -11.69 12.82 11.85
N TYR A 379 -12.53 12.24 11.00
CA TYR A 379 -13.06 10.88 11.13
C TYR A 379 -12.56 9.94 10.03
N SER A 380 -11.58 10.35 9.21
CA SER A 380 -11.05 9.53 8.12
C SER A 380 -10.52 8.18 8.60
N PHE A 381 -9.98 8.13 9.82
CA PHE A 381 -9.47 6.93 10.47
C PHE A 381 -10.55 5.87 10.75
N LEU A 382 -11.84 6.24 10.74
CA LEU A 382 -12.93 5.27 10.90
C LEU A 382 -13.18 4.45 9.62
N PHE A 383 -12.72 4.96 8.49
CA PHE A 383 -12.94 4.40 7.16
C PHE A 383 -11.64 3.99 6.46
N ASN A 384 -10.47 4.47 6.92
CA ASN A 384 -9.17 4.29 6.26
C ASN A 384 -8.04 4.15 7.30
N GLY A 385 -6.85 3.73 6.87
CA GLY A 385 -5.68 3.52 7.72
C GLY A 385 -5.83 2.25 8.55
N CYS A 386 -5.98 1.12 7.87
CA CYS A 386 -6.44 -0.14 8.47
C CYS A 386 -5.57 -0.59 9.65
N THR A 387 -6.15 -0.62 10.86
CA THR A 387 -5.50 -1.10 12.09
C THR A 387 -6.04 -2.48 12.50
N LYS A 388 -5.59 -2.99 13.64
CA LYS A 388 -6.17 -4.19 14.29
C LYS A 388 -7.64 -4.02 14.70
N ASP A 389 -8.09 -2.77 14.83
CA ASP A 389 -9.45 -2.44 15.28
C ASP A 389 -10.46 -2.40 14.11
N PHE A 390 -10.00 -2.66 12.89
CA PHE A 390 -10.87 -2.82 11.73
C PHE A 390 -11.52 -4.21 11.72
N THR A 391 -12.76 -4.25 11.28
CA THR A 391 -13.52 -5.48 11.04
C THR A 391 -13.96 -5.53 9.59
N CYS A 392 -14.24 -6.74 9.11
CA CYS A 392 -14.72 -6.98 7.76
C CYS A 392 -15.73 -8.12 7.72
N TRP A 393 -16.69 -8.05 6.79
CA TRP A 393 -17.73 -9.06 6.60
C TRP A 393 -18.36 -8.94 5.21
N ASN A 394 -19.04 -10.00 4.78
CA ASN A 394 -19.72 -10.03 3.49
C ASN A 394 -21.04 -9.23 3.54
N TYR A 395 -21.15 -8.20 2.70
CA TYR A 395 -22.32 -7.35 2.54
C TYR A 395 -23.64 -8.11 2.38
N GLN A 396 -23.60 -9.26 1.70
CA GLN A 396 -24.76 -10.10 1.46
C GLN A 396 -25.39 -10.62 2.76
N LEU A 397 -24.58 -10.82 3.82
CA LEU A 397 -25.06 -11.21 5.14
C LEU A 397 -25.95 -10.13 5.74
N LEU A 398 -25.41 -8.91 5.86
CA LEU A 398 -26.16 -7.82 6.45
C LEU A 398 -27.43 -7.53 5.67
N ARG A 399 -27.39 -7.47 4.33
CA ARG A 399 -28.58 -7.08 3.54
C ARG A 399 -29.78 -8.00 3.78
N ARG A 400 -29.52 -9.28 4.08
CA ARG A 400 -30.51 -10.34 4.28
C ARG A 400 -30.99 -10.46 5.74
N ILE A 401 -30.26 -9.90 6.71
CA ILE A 401 -30.79 -9.67 8.07
C ILE A 401 -31.94 -8.66 7.96
N SER A 402 -33.16 -9.05 8.32
CA SER A 402 -34.35 -8.24 8.05
C SER A 402 -34.66 -7.21 9.14
N LEU A 403 -34.23 -7.45 10.37
CA LEU A 403 -34.47 -6.55 11.51
C LEU A 403 -33.35 -5.54 11.69
N ASN A 404 -33.70 -4.26 11.82
CA ASN A 404 -32.73 -3.18 12.11
C ASN A 404 -31.90 -3.46 13.36
N ASN A 405 -32.55 -3.91 14.44
CA ASN A 405 -31.87 -4.18 15.71
C ASN A 405 -30.93 -5.38 15.59
N ALA A 406 -31.27 -6.37 14.76
CA ALA A 406 -30.39 -7.50 14.45
C ALA A 406 -29.17 -7.05 13.62
N LYS A 407 -29.33 -6.12 12.67
CA LYS A 407 -28.19 -5.54 11.93
C LYS A 407 -27.22 -4.82 12.85
N THR A 408 -27.72 -4.06 13.82
CA THR A 408 -26.85 -3.38 14.79
C THR A 408 -26.20 -4.38 15.74
N LEU A 409 -26.96 -5.34 16.28
CA LEU A 409 -26.41 -6.35 17.17
C LEU A 409 -25.37 -7.24 16.47
N PHE A 410 -25.62 -7.64 15.22
CA PHE A 410 -24.65 -8.35 14.36
C PHE A 410 -23.30 -7.66 14.36
N ARG A 411 -23.28 -6.34 14.14
CA ARG A 411 -22.04 -5.56 14.08
C ARG A 411 -21.35 -5.48 15.45
N LYS A 412 -22.11 -5.34 16.55
CA LYS A 412 -21.55 -5.33 17.91
C LYS A 412 -20.96 -6.68 18.31
N LEU A 413 -21.64 -7.78 17.99
CA LEU A 413 -21.13 -9.14 18.24
C LEU A 413 -19.90 -9.43 17.36
N LEU A 414 -19.91 -9.00 16.09
CA LEU A 414 -18.76 -9.15 15.21
C LEU A 414 -17.53 -8.37 15.70
N GLN A 415 -17.73 -7.16 16.23
CA GLN A 415 -16.65 -6.38 16.87
C GLN A 415 -16.04 -7.14 18.06
N ALA A 416 -16.83 -7.93 18.77
CA ALA A 416 -16.41 -8.73 19.92
C ALA A 416 -16.01 -10.17 19.54
N SER A 417 -15.85 -10.50 18.26
CA SER A 417 -15.78 -11.90 17.82
C SER A 417 -14.59 -12.67 18.38
N ALA A 418 -13.45 -12.01 18.54
CA ALA A 418 -12.26 -12.58 19.15
C ALA A 418 -12.40 -12.81 20.66
N ALA A 419 -13.24 -12.02 21.33
CA ALA A 419 -13.53 -12.17 22.76
C ALA A 419 -14.59 -13.25 23.01
N GLY A 420 -15.53 -13.45 22.07
CA GLY A 420 -16.66 -14.38 22.23
C GLY A 420 -17.71 -13.88 23.22
N CYS A 421 -17.64 -12.60 23.61
CA CYS A 421 -18.54 -12.03 24.61
C CYS A 421 -18.72 -10.52 24.41
N TYR A 422 -19.96 -10.05 24.49
CA TYR A 422 -20.31 -8.63 24.47
C TYR A 422 -21.17 -8.28 25.68
N GLN A 423 -20.59 -7.52 26.62
CA GLN A 423 -21.25 -7.04 27.83
C GLN A 423 -21.59 -5.56 27.68
N VAL A 424 -22.81 -5.17 28.02
CA VAL A 424 -23.25 -3.78 27.88
C VAL A 424 -24.32 -3.42 28.92
N PRO A 425 -24.28 -2.21 29.51
CA PRO A 425 -25.39 -1.69 30.29
C PRO A 425 -26.68 -1.67 29.49
N PHE A 426 -27.82 -1.96 30.13
CA PHE A 426 -29.06 -2.14 29.40
C PHE A 426 -29.53 -0.84 28.72
N GLU A 427 -29.35 0.31 29.39
CA GLU A 427 -29.65 1.62 28.79
C GLU A 427 -28.80 1.91 27.56
N GLN A 428 -27.49 1.65 27.62
CA GLN A 428 -26.59 1.83 26.48
C GLN A 428 -26.97 0.90 25.31
N LEU A 429 -27.43 -0.33 25.59
CA LEU A 429 -27.96 -1.20 24.54
C LEU A 429 -29.19 -0.61 23.87
N ARG A 430 -30.12 -0.02 24.63
CA ARG A 430 -31.32 0.63 24.08
C ARG A 430 -30.95 1.78 23.14
N GLU A 431 -30.00 2.61 23.54
CA GLU A 431 -29.47 3.72 22.74
C GLU A 431 -28.86 3.22 21.42
N ILE A 432 -27.94 2.24 21.48
CA ILE A 432 -27.25 1.72 20.30
C ILE A 432 -28.24 1.03 19.34
N LEU A 433 -29.23 0.31 19.87
CA LEU A 433 -30.29 -0.30 19.07
C LEU A 433 -31.36 0.69 18.59
N ALA A 434 -31.24 1.97 18.92
CA ALA A 434 -32.20 3.03 18.57
C ALA A 434 -33.63 2.69 18.99
N VAL A 435 -33.79 2.12 20.19
CA VAL A 435 -35.10 1.73 20.72
C VAL A 435 -35.79 2.95 21.35
N PRO A 436 -37.06 3.25 21.02
CA PRO A 436 -37.78 4.36 21.64
C PRO A 436 -37.95 4.19 23.16
N ASP A 437 -37.93 5.30 23.88
CA ASP A 437 -38.11 5.31 25.34
C ASP A 437 -39.47 4.75 25.79
N SER A 438 -40.47 4.79 24.91
CA SER A 438 -41.81 4.25 25.16
C SER A 438 -41.85 2.73 25.37
N TYR A 439 -40.82 1.99 24.93
CA TYR A 439 -40.75 0.55 25.14
C TYR A 439 -40.30 0.24 26.58
N SER A 440 -41.09 -0.54 27.30
CA SER A 440 -40.64 -1.15 28.56
C SER A 440 -39.48 -2.12 28.34
N ASN A 441 -38.67 -2.39 29.37
CA ASN A 441 -37.56 -3.34 29.28
C ASN A 441 -38.03 -4.75 28.86
N TYR A 442 -39.23 -5.15 29.29
CA TYR A 442 -39.85 -6.40 28.86
C TYR A 442 -40.13 -6.41 27.35
N GLU A 443 -40.71 -5.33 26.80
CA GLU A 443 -40.96 -5.20 25.37
C GLU A 443 -39.67 -5.15 24.55
N VAL A 444 -38.60 -4.54 25.08
CA VAL A 444 -37.29 -4.56 24.43
C VAL A 444 -36.76 -5.99 24.33
N MET A 445 -36.78 -6.75 25.43
CA MET A 445 -36.32 -8.13 25.43
C MET A 445 -37.15 -9.00 24.48
N ARG A 446 -38.49 -8.92 24.57
CA ARG A 446 -39.41 -9.76 23.79
C ARG A 446 -39.45 -9.40 22.31
N ASN A 447 -39.47 -8.10 21.97
CA ASN A 447 -39.77 -7.65 20.62
C ASN A 447 -38.52 -7.23 19.84
N LYS A 448 -37.39 -6.96 20.52
CA LYS A 448 -36.15 -6.51 19.88
C LYS A 448 -35.00 -7.50 20.05
N ILE A 449 -34.67 -7.89 21.28
CA ILE A 449 -33.49 -8.73 21.56
C ILE A 449 -33.71 -10.18 21.14
N LYS A 450 -34.76 -10.83 21.65
CA LYS A 450 -35.02 -12.25 21.34
C LYS A 450 -35.16 -12.50 19.82
N PRO A 451 -35.94 -11.71 19.05
CA PRO A 451 -36.03 -11.90 17.61
C PRO A 451 -34.71 -11.61 16.90
N ALA A 452 -33.94 -10.62 17.37
CA ALA A 452 -32.63 -10.34 16.79
C ALA A 452 -31.67 -11.51 16.99
N VAL A 453 -31.58 -12.07 18.20
CA VAL A 453 -30.72 -13.22 18.49
C VAL A 453 -31.08 -14.41 17.61
N LEU A 454 -32.37 -14.73 17.43
CA LEU A 454 -32.80 -15.81 16.54
C LEU A 454 -32.39 -15.61 15.07
N GLN A 455 -32.25 -14.37 14.57
CA GLN A 455 -31.71 -14.14 13.23
C GLN A 455 -30.18 -14.30 13.16
N LEU A 456 -29.50 -14.21 14.30
CA LEU A 456 -28.03 -14.12 14.38
C LEU A 456 -27.37 -15.43 14.82
N VAL A 457 -28.09 -16.33 15.52
CA VAL A 457 -27.56 -17.66 15.87
C VAL A 457 -26.95 -18.46 14.70
N PRO A 458 -27.36 -18.29 13.42
CA PRO A 458 -26.67 -18.99 12.35
C PRO A 458 -25.21 -18.51 12.22
N PHE A 459 -24.92 -17.22 12.43
CA PHE A 459 -23.59 -16.63 12.21
C PHE A 459 -22.66 -16.71 13.42
N PHE A 460 -23.21 -16.93 14.61
CA PHE A 460 -22.49 -16.92 15.89
C PHE A 460 -22.76 -18.25 16.62
N GLY A 461 -21.77 -19.15 16.62
CA GLY A 461 -21.88 -20.47 17.27
C GLY A 461 -22.21 -20.34 18.77
N ASN A 462 -23.11 -21.17 19.27
CA ASN A 462 -23.59 -21.15 20.66
C ASN A 462 -24.07 -19.76 21.16
N LEU A 463 -24.53 -18.89 20.27
CA LEU A 463 -24.99 -17.56 20.67
C LEU A 463 -26.14 -17.64 21.69
N SER A 464 -25.92 -17.02 22.85
CA SER A 464 -26.86 -16.89 23.94
C SER A 464 -26.73 -15.51 24.60
N TYR A 465 -27.65 -15.20 25.52
CA TYR A 465 -27.56 -13.99 26.33
C TYR A 465 -28.08 -14.21 27.74
N GLU A 466 -27.50 -13.47 28.68
CA GLU A 466 -27.89 -13.43 30.08
C GLU A 466 -28.15 -11.99 30.52
N VAL A 467 -29.25 -11.79 31.26
CA VAL A 467 -29.59 -10.48 31.81
C VAL A 467 -28.90 -10.31 33.16
N VAL A 468 -28.11 -9.25 33.28
CA VAL A 468 -27.49 -8.87 34.55
C VAL A 468 -28.50 -8.06 35.36
N LYS A 469 -28.82 -8.56 36.56
CA LYS A 469 -29.75 -7.94 37.50
C LYS A 469 -29.01 -7.51 38.76
N SER A 470 -29.45 -6.42 39.38
CA SER A 470 -28.85 -5.90 40.62
C SER A 470 -29.90 -5.34 41.58
N GLY A 471 -29.56 -5.33 42.86
CA GLY A 471 -30.37 -4.81 43.96
C GLY A 471 -31.57 -5.68 44.35
N LYS A 472 -32.28 -5.25 45.41
CA LYS A 472 -33.40 -6.00 46.02
C LYS A 472 -34.61 -6.20 45.09
N ALA A 473 -34.75 -5.36 44.06
CA ALA A 473 -35.86 -5.43 43.10
C ALA A 473 -35.50 -6.19 41.80
N ASN A 474 -34.35 -6.86 41.74
CA ASN A 474 -33.90 -7.57 40.52
C ASN A 474 -33.90 -6.68 39.28
N LYS A 475 -33.53 -5.40 39.45
CA LYS A 475 -33.54 -4.41 38.37
C LYS A 475 -32.53 -4.83 37.30
N MET A 476 -32.98 -4.85 36.06
CA MET A 476 -32.14 -5.08 34.90
C MET A 476 -31.13 -3.93 34.75
N VAL A 477 -29.85 -4.23 34.87
CA VAL A 477 -28.76 -3.24 34.78
C VAL A 477 -27.88 -3.45 33.55
N GLY A 478 -27.83 -4.67 33.02
CA GLY A 478 -27.01 -5.01 31.86
C GLY A 478 -27.47 -6.28 31.17
N ILE A 479 -26.81 -6.58 30.05
CA ILE A 479 -26.94 -7.83 29.33
C ILE A 479 -25.55 -8.28 28.87
N THR A 480 -25.36 -9.59 28.87
CA THR A 480 -24.15 -10.26 28.38
C THR A 480 -24.54 -11.19 27.26
N PHE A 481 -24.02 -10.98 26.07
CA PHE A 481 -24.11 -11.93 24.96
C PHE A 481 -22.84 -12.79 24.93
N THR A 482 -22.98 -14.09 24.74
CA THR A 482 -21.85 -15.04 24.69
C THR A 482 -21.99 -15.92 23.45
N PHE A 483 -20.87 -16.25 22.80
CA PHE A 483 -20.82 -17.07 21.59
C PHE A 483 -19.39 -17.58 21.35
N ASP A 484 -19.22 -18.57 20.48
CA ASP A 484 -17.93 -19.16 20.14
C ASP A 484 -17.00 -18.13 19.48
N LYS A 485 -15.72 -18.10 19.86
CA LYS A 485 -14.74 -17.18 19.29
C LYS A 485 -14.44 -17.51 17.83
N PHE A 486 -14.36 -16.49 17.00
CA PHE A 486 -14.04 -16.66 15.57
C PHE A 486 -13.42 -15.39 14.97
N SER A 487 -12.73 -15.54 13.83
CA SER A 487 -12.22 -14.40 13.07
C SER A 487 -13.33 -13.78 12.23
N PRO A 488 -13.53 -12.44 12.22
CA PRO A 488 -14.53 -11.80 11.34
C PRO A 488 -14.38 -12.18 9.86
N GLU A 489 -13.17 -12.51 9.43
CA GLU A 489 -12.89 -12.96 8.06
C GLU A 489 -13.62 -14.26 7.68
N GLU A 490 -14.03 -15.08 8.65
CA GLU A 490 -14.85 -16.27 8.40
C GLU A 490 -16.22 -15.90 7.81
N LEU A 491 -16.73 -14.69 8.07
CA LEU A 491 -17.99 -14.18 7.53
C LEU A 491 -17.81 -13.42 6.21
N LEU A 492 -16.61 -13.40 5.62
CA LEU A 492 -16.39 -12.87 4.27
C LEU A 492 -16.88 -13.84 3.20
N THR A 493 -16.86 -15.15 3.48
CA THR A 493 -17.30 -16.18 2.54
C THR A 493 -18.65 -16.75 2.94
N LEU A 494 -19.48 -17.03 1.92
CA LEU A 494 -20.71 -17.80 2.10
C LEU A 494 -20.49 -19.31 1.87
N ARG A 495 -19.25 -19.73 1.57
CA ARG A 495 -18.89 -21.15 1.42
C ARG A 495 -19.00 -21.88 2.76
N GLY A 496 -19.33 -23.17 2.71
CA GLY A 496 -19.56 -23.95 3.92
C GLY A 496 -20.86 -23.56 4.63
N TRP A 497 -21.87 -23.14 3.88
CA TRP A 497 -23.15 -22.67 4.40
C TRP A 497 -23.82 -23.62 5.40
N HIS A 498 -23.64 -24.94 5.25
CA HIS A 498 -24.09 -25.94 6.22
C HIS A 498 -23.64 -25.64 7.66
N LYS A 499 -22.53 -24.92 7.85
CA LYS A 499 -22.08 -24.38 9.14
C LYS A 499 -23.15 -23.51 9.80
N TYR A 500 -23.88 -22.69 9.06
CA TYR A 500 -24.89 -21.81 9.62
C TYR A 500 -26.10 -22.60 10.15
N SER A 501 -26.54 -23.64 9.44
CA SER A 501 -27.56 -24.60 9.92
C SER A 501 -27.05 -25.45 11.08
N THR A 502 -25.77 -25.84 11.03
CA THR A 502 -25.09 -26.54 12.14
C THR A 502 -25.05 -25.69 13.40
N ASN A 503 -24.75 -24.39 13.27
CA ASN A 503 -24.74 -23.46 14.40
C ASN A 503 -26.12 -23.34 15.05
N ILE A 504 -27.21 -23.46 14.28
CA ILE A 504 -28.57 -23.48 14.85
C ILE A 504 -28.82 -24.79 15.61
N SER A 505 -28.63 -25.93 14.94
CA SER A 505 -28.96 -27.25 15.49
C SER A 505 -28.08 -27.67 16.66
N ALA A 506 -26.82 -27.24 16.69
CA ALA A 506 -25.87 -27.51 17.77
C ALA A 506 -25.98 -26.54 18.95
N ASN A 507 -26.74 -25.44 18.84
CA ASN A 507 -26.85 -24.46 19.91
C ASN A 507 -27.72 -25.00 21.06
N SER A 508 -27.06 -25.38 22.14
CA SER A 508 -27.67 -25.95 23.35
C SER A 508 -28.54 -24.95 24.15
N HIS A 509 -28.46 -23.66 23.85
CA HIS A 509 -29.25 -22.62 24.52
C HIS A 509 -30.60 -22.35 23.83
N LEU A 510 -30.87 -22.95 22.67
CA LEU A 510 -32.14 -22.84 21.97
C LEU A 510 -33.03 -24.04 22.28
N SER A 511 -34.31 -23.79 22.54
CA SER A 511 -35.33 -24.85 22.51
C SER A 511 -35.51 -25.38 21.08
N LEU A 512 -36.04 -26.60 20.93
CA LEU A 512 -36.34 -27.17 19.61
C LEU A 512 -37.24 -26.24 18.76
N THR A 513 -38.21 -25.57 19.38
CA THR A 513 -39.07 -24.60 18.70
C THR A 513 -38.28 -23.39 18.19
N GLU A 514 -37.32 -22.89 18.97
CA GLU A 514 -36.46 -21.77 18.56
C GLU A 514 -35.46 -22.17 17.48
N GLN A 515 -34.92 -23.40 17.53
CA GLN A 515 -34.08 -23.94 16.47
C GLN A 515 -34.86 -24.02 15.14
N LEU A 516 -36.07 -24.57 15.16
CA LEU A 516 -36.93 -24.64 13.98
C LEU A 516 -37.30 -23.25 13.43
N GLU A 517 -37.54 -22.28 14.31
CA GLU A 517 -37.82 -20.90 13.90
C GLU A 517 -36.59 -20.22 13.29
N ALA A 518 -35.42 -20.39 13.89
CA ALA A 518 -34.16 -19.87 13.36
C ALA A 518 -33.84 -20.48 11.99
N GLU A 519 -34.07 -21.78 11.79
CA GLU A 519 -33.87 -22.46 10.50
C GLU A 519 -34.82 -21.92 9.43
N LYS A 520 -36.10 -21.68 9.78
CA LYS A 520 -37.06 -21.05 8.85
C LYS A 520 -36.64 -19.64 8.47
N ILE A 521 -36.16 -18.85 9.42
CA ILE A 521 -35.64 -17.50 9.15
C ILE A 521 -34.42 -17.58 8.22
N LEU A 522 -33.52 -18.53 8.49
CA LEU A 522 -32.32 -18.76 7.70
C LEU A 522 -32.69 -19.10 6.25
N GLU A 523 -33.54 -20.11 6.03
CA GLU A 523 -34.02 -20.52 4.71
C GLU A 523 -34.76 -19.38 4.00
N LYS A 524 -35.65 -18.66 4.69
CA LYS A 524 -36.39 -17.54 4.12
C LYS A 524 -35.48 -16.41 3.65
N ASN A 525 -34.48 -16.03 4.46
CA ASN A 525 -33.66 -14.86 4.21
C ASN A 525 -32.48 -15.19 3.28
N PHE A 526 -32.01 -16.44 3.29
CA PHE A 526 -30.78 -16.85 2.63
C PHE A 526 -30.93 -18.01 1.65
N GLY A 527 -32.09 -18.69 1.56
CA GLY A 527 -32.40 -19.86 0.72
C GLY A 527 -31.84 -19.82 -0.70
N ASP A 528 -31.97 -18.69 -1.38
CA ASP A 528 -31.48 -18.52 -2.76
C ASP A 528 -29.95 -18.42 -2.88
N CYS A 529 -29.23 -18.18 -1.78
CA CYS A 529 -27.78 -18.30 -1.72
C CYS A 529 -27.32 -19.72 -1.36
N LEU A 530 -28.26 -20.62 -1.03
CA LEU A 530 -27.99 -21.97 -0.50
C LEU A 530 -28.06 -23.04 -1.59
N LYS A 531 -28.64 -22.67 -2.73
CA LYS A 531 -28.72 -23.41 -3.98
C LYS A 531 -27.66 -22.88 -4.92
#